data_AF-A0AAW3M9P0-F1
#
_entry.id   AF-A0AAW3M9P0-F1
#
_cell.length_a   1.000
_cell.length_b   1.000
_cell.length_c   1.000
_cell.angle_alpha   90.00
_cell.angle_beta   90.00
_cell.angle_gamma   90.00
#
_symmetry.space_group_name_H-M   'P 1'
#
loop_
_entity.id
_entity.type
_entity.pdbx_description
1 polymer ?
#
loop_
_entity_poly.entity_id
_entity_poly.type
_entity_poly.pdbx_seq_one_letter_code
_entity_poly.pdbx_strand_id
1 'polypeptide(L)' 'MNPFTTLIAFIVGCLVLYLGIRDKNGWLIGVAMIPLAIVAYSVIYLIIQVSA' A
#
# COMPACT_ATOMS: atom_id res chain seq x y z
N MET A 1 3.02 -12.97 4.85
CA MET A 1 4.00 -11.93 4.46
C MET A 1 4.80 -11.53 5.67
N ASN A 2 6.11 -11.30 5.54
CA ASN A 2 6.89 -10.76 6.65
C ASN A 2 6.44 -9.31 6.95
N PRO A 3 6.38 -8.91 8.23
CA PRO A 3 5.94 -7.57 8.62
C PRO A 3 6.81 -6.47 7.99
N PHE A 4 8.11 -6.72 7.83
CA PHE A 4 9.04 -5.83 7.14
C PHE A 4 8.68 -5.62 5.66
N THR A 5 8.23 -6.66 4.97
CA THR A 5 7.83 -6.58 3.56
C THR A 5 6.58 -5.71 3.40
N THR A 6 5.61 -5.86 4.30
CA THR A 6 4.39 -5.03 4.32
C THR A 6 4.71 -3.57 4.61
N LEU A 7 5.65 -3.29 5.52
CA LEU A 7 6.10 -1.94 5.84
C LEU A 7 6.80 -1.28 4.65
N ILE A 8 7.69 -2.00 3.96
CA ILE A 8 8.35 -1.51 2.75
C ILE A 8 7.32 -1.23 1.65
N ALA A 9 6.37 -2.13 1.42
CA ALA A 9 5.31 -1.92 0.44
C ALA A 9 4.47 -0.67 0.75
N PHE A 10 4.17 -0.41 2.02
CA PHE A 10 3.47 0.81 2.44
C PHE A 10 4.28 2.07 2.13
N ILE A 11 5.55 2.11 2.54
CA ILE A 11 6.43 3.27 2.32
C ILE A 11 6.58 3.54 0.81
N VAL A 12 6.84 2.49 0.02
CA VAL A 12 6.98 2.60 -1.44
C VAL A 12 5.66 3.06 -2.08
N GLY A 13 4.53 2.48 -1.68
CA GLY A 13 3.21 2.88 -2.17
C GLY A 13 2.90 4.35 -1.89
N CYS A 14 3.15 4.83 -0.68
CA CYS A 14 2.99 6.24 -0.32
C CYS A 14 3.92 7.16 -1.12
N LEU A 15 5.17 6.77 -1.33
CA LEU A 15 6.14 7.56 -2.09
C LEU A 15 5.73 7.69 -3.57
N VAL A 16 5.34 6.58 -4.21
CA VAL A 16 4.89 6.58 -5.61
C VAL A 16 3.58 7.34 -5.77
N LEU A 17 2.66 7.25 -4.80
CA LEU A 17 1.42 8.02 -4.81
C LEU A 17 1.72 9.53 -4.71
N TYR A 18 2.62 9.93 -3.81
CA TYR A 18 3.05 11.32 -3.67
C TYR A 18 3.66 11.86 -4.97
N LEU A 19 4.56 11.10 -5.60
CA LEU A 19 5.14 11.48 -6.88
C LEU A 19 4.08 11.57 -7.98
N GLY A 20 3.16 10.60 -8.05
CA GLY A 20 2.06 10.60 -9.00
C GLY A 20 1.13 11.81 -8.86
N ILE A 21 0.81 12.22 -7.62
CA ILE A 21 0.02 13.42 -7.35
C ILE A 21 0.80 14.69 -7.71
N ARG A 22 2.07 14.77 -7.30
CA ARG A 22 2.95 15.92 -7.57
C ARG A 22 3.07 16.18 -9.08
N ASP A 23 3.27 15.12 -9.86
CA ASP A 23 3.48 15.21 -11.31
C ASP A 23 2.16 15.17 -12.10
N LYS A 24 1.00 15.11 -11.41
CA LYS A 24 -0.33 14.90 -12.01
C LYS A 24 -0.37 13.70 -12.97
N ASN A 25 0.44 12.69 -12.68
CA ASN A 25 0.59 11.51 -13.51
C ASN A 25 -0.35 10.40 -13.03
N GLY A 26 -1.50 10.29 -13.68
CA GLY A 26 -2.53 9.27 -13.36
C GLY A 26 -2.01 7.84 -13.41
N TRP A 27 -0.99 7.54 -14.23
CA TRP A 27 -0.38 6.21 -14.29
C TRP A 27 0.37 5.86 -13.01
N LEU A 28 1.17 6.80 -12.49
CA LEU A 28 1.91 6.60 -11.23
C LEU A 28 0.94 6.45 -10.04
N ILE A 29 -0.15 7.21 -10.03
CA ILE A 29 -1.22 7.07 -9.02
C ILE A 29 -1.83 5.66 -9.09
N GLY A 30 -2.13 5.16 -10.30
CA GLY A 30 -2.64 3.80 -10.50
C GLY A 30 -1.67 2.73 -10.01
N VAL A 31 -0.38 2.86 -10.33
CA VAL A 31 0.66 1.92 -9.88
C VAL A 31 0.81 1.94 -8.35
N ALA A 32 0.71 3.12 -7.73
CA ALA A 32 0.81 3.26 -6.28
C ALA A 32 -0.34 2.60 -5.51
N MET A 33 -1.51 2.45 -6.15
CA MET A 33 -2.64 1.77 -5.50
C MET A 33 -2.40 0.27 -5.29
N ILE A 34 -1.56 -0.36 -6.11
CA ILE A 34 -1.29 -1.81 -6.02
C ILE A 34 -0.66 -2.18 -4.66
N PRO A 35 0.49 -1.60 -4.26
CA PRO A 35 1.07 -1.89 -2.95
C PRO A 35 0.17 -1.43 -1.79
N LEU A 36 -0.56 -0.32 -1.94
CA LEU A 36 -1.51 0.14 -0.92
C LEU A 36 -2.67 -0.84 -0.71
N ALA A 37 -3.20 -1.43 -1.78
CA ALA A 37 -4.27 -2.44 -1.71
C ALA A 37 -3.78 -3.72 -1.01
N ILE A 38 -2.55 -4.16 -1.28
CA ILE A 38 -1.94 -5.32 -0.63
C ILE A 38 -1.78 -5.07 0.88
N VAL A 39 -1.35 -3.87 1.26
CA VAL A 39 -1.23 -3.48 2.67
C VAL A 39 -2.62 -3.45 3.34
N ALA A 40 -3.62 -2.84 2.70
CA ALA A 40 -4.98 -2.80 3.21
C ALA A 40 -5.57 -4.21 3.43
N TYR A 41 -5.40 -5.10 2.45
CA TYR A 41 -5.82 -6.50 2.59
C TYR A 41 -5.14 -7.19 3.77
N SER A 42 -3.83 -7.01 3.91
CA SER A 42 -3.05 -7.61 5.00
C SER A 42 -3.51 -7.12 6.37
N VAL A 43 -3.82 -5.82 6.50
CA VAL A 43 -4.34 -5.23 7.75
C VAL A 43 -5.74 -5.75 8.05
N ILE A 44 -6.65 -5.78 7.08
CA ILE A 44 -8.01 -6.30 7.25
C ILE A 44 -7.98 -7.78 7.67
N TYR A 45 -7.15 -8.60 7.02
CA TYR A 45 -6.97 -10.00 7.38
C TYR A 45 -6.51 -10.16 8.84
N LEU A 46 -5.56 -9.33 9.28
CA LEU A 46 -5.02 -9.37 10.64
C LEU A 46 -6.07 -8.94 11.68
N ILE A 47 -6.88 -7.92 11.37
CA ILE A 47 -7.99 -7.51 12.23
C ILE A 47 -9.01 -8.63 12.39
N ILE A 48 -9.38 -9.31 11.30
CA ILE A 48 -10.35 -10.43 11.34
C ILE A 48 -9.80 -11.58 12.20
N GLN A 49 -8.52 -11.92 12.07
CA GLN A 49 -7.89 -12.99 12.85
C GLN A 49 -7.76 -12.65 14.34
N VAL A 50 -7.51 -11.39 14.69
CA VAL A 50 -7.45 -10.95 16.10
C VAL A 50 -8.84 -10.84 16.74
N SER A 51 -9.88 -10.61 15.92
CA SER A 51 -11.26 -10.45 16.38
C SER A 51 -12.05 -11.76 16.48
N ALA A 52 -11.44 -12.89 16.09
CA ALA A 52 -12.01 -14.24 16.13
C ALA A 52 -11.51 -15.01 17.36
#